data_AF-A0A6P2EBJ4-F1
#
_entry.id   AF-A0A6P2EBJ4-F1
#
_cell.length_a   1.000
_cell.length_b   1.000
_cell.length_c   1.000
_cell.angle_alpha   90.00
_cell.angle_beta   90.00
_cell.angle_gamma   90.00
#
_symmetry.space_group_name_H-M   'P 1'
#
loop_
_entity.id
_entity.type
_entity.pdbx_description
1 polymer ?
#
loop_
_entity_poly.entity_id
_entity_poly.type
_entity_poly.pdbx_seq_one_letter_code
_entity_poly.pdbx_strand_id
1 'polypeptide(L)' 'MTISLDIVGLCGSLRSASINRAALKLAGEVMPAGMTLDIAEIRDIPFFDGDVMAHGYPSRGRAA' A
#
# COMPACT_ATOMS: atom_id res chain seq x y z
N MET A 1 18.61 4.78 -21.64
CA MET A 1 17.89 3.92 -20.69
C MET A 1 17.12 4.84 -19.76
N THR A 2 15.80 4.82 -19.81
CA THR A 2 14.96 5.54 -18.84
C THR A 2 14.73 4.60 -17.67
N ILE A 3 14.99 5.05 -16.44
CA ILE A 3 14.72 4.27 -15.23
C ILE A 3 13.21 4.30 -14.98
N SER A 4 12.60 3.13 -14.85
CA SER A 4 11.21 3.01 -14.38
C SER A 4 11.19 2.83 -12.87
N LEU A 5 10.32 3.54 -12.16
CA LEU A 5 10.13 3.40 -10.71
C LEU A 5 8.70 2.97 -10.40
N ASP A 6 8.57 1.82 -9.73
CA ASP A 6 7.31 1.33 -9.23
C ASP A 6 7.20 1.65 -7.73
N ILE A 7 6.26 2.53 -7.39
CA ILE A 7 6.08 3.05 -6.04
C ILE A 7 4.85 2.40 -5.40
N VAL A 8 4.96 2.04 -4.12
CA VAL A 8 3.80 1.64 -3.30
C VAL A 8 3.47 2.75 -2.29
N GLY A 9 2.24 3.23 -2.32
CA GLY A 9 1.69 4.19 -1.37
C GLY A 9 0.87 3.51 -0.28
N LEU A 10 1.12 3.85 0.99
CA LEU A 10 0.35 3.34 2.13
C LEU A 10 -0.41 4.46 2.83
N CYS A 11 -1.73 4.31 2.98
CA CYS A 11 -2.56 5.23 3.76
C CYS A 11 -2.79 4.66 5.17
N GLY A 12 -2.22 5.30 6.19
CA GLY A 12 -2.46 4.94 7.60
C GLY A 12 -3.87 5.23 8.12
N SER A 13 -4.73 5.88 7.32
CA SER A 13 -6.11 6.19 7.71
C SER A 13 -7.12 5.30 6.99
N LEU A 14 -7.93 4.60 7.77
CA LEU A 14 -8.95 3.65 7.29
C LEU A 14 -10.32 4.27 7.07
N ARG A 15 -10.56 5.51 7.53
CA ARG A 15 -11.85 6.17 7.31
C ARG A 15 -12.06 6.47 5.82
N SER A 16 -13.31 6.39 5.36
CA SER A 16 -13.69 6.58 3.96
C SER A 16 -13.25 7.95 3.41
N ALA A 17 -13.39 9.02 4.20
CA ALA A 17 -13.05 10.39 3.80
C ALA A 17 -11.61 10.84 4.16
N SER A 18 -10.63 9.92 4.13
CA SER A 18 -9.22 10.24 4.45
C SER A 18 -8.62 11.23 3.45
N ILE A 19 -8.17 12.38 3.94
CA ILE A 19 -7.42 13.35 3.13
C ILE A 19 -6.03 12.83 2.73
N ASN A 20 -5.42 11.95 3.53
CA ASN A 20 -4.14 11.31 3.18
C ASN A 20 -4.31 10.36 1.99
N ARG A 21 -5.46 9.68 1.91
CA ARG A 21 -5.79 8.83 0.77
C ARG A 21 -6.03 9.67 -0.48
N ALA A 22 -6.71 10.81 -0.35
CA ALA A 22 -6.89 11.75 -1.45
C ALA A 22 -5.53 12.31 -1.95
N ALA A 23 -4.62 12.65 -1.03
CA ALA A 23 -3.28 13.12 -1.37
C ALA A 23 -2.45 12.06 -2.13
N LEU A 24 -2.52 10.78 -1.72
CA LEU A 24 -1.86 9.70 -2.47
C LEU A 24 -2.41 9.54 -3.89
N LYS A 25 -3.73 9.66 -4.08
CA LYS A 25 -4.33 9.61 -5.42
C LYS A 25 -3.80 10.74 -6.30
N LEU A 26 -3.81 11.98 -5.77
CA LEU A 26 -3.25 13.14 -6.48
C LEU A 26 -1.75 12.96 -6.78
N ALA A 27 -0.98 12.39 -5.86
CA ALA A 27 0.43 12.09 -6.09
C ALA A 27 0.63 11.15 -7.29
N GLY A 28 -0.22 10.15 -7.46
CA GLY A 28 -0.25 9.27 -8.63
C GLY A 28 -0.58 10.01 -9.93
N GLU A 29 -1.52 10.95 -9.90
CA GLU A 29 -1.94 11.74 -11.06
C GLU A 29 -0.85 12.71 -11.57
N VAL A 30 0.02 13.19 -10.70
CA VAL A 30 1.08 14.16 -11.03
C VAL A 30 2.48 13.54 -11.15
N MET A 31 2.58 12.21 -11.19
CA MET A 31 3.87 11.54 -11.32
C MET A 31 4.55 11.86 -12.66
N PRO A 32 5.90 11.98 -12.67
CA PRO A 32 6.63 12.14 -13.92
C PRO A 32 6.60 10.84 -14.74
N ALA A 33 6.92 10.96 -16.03
CA ALA A 33 7.02 9.81 -16.92
C ALA A 33 8.05 8.79 -16.42
N GLY A 34 7.70 7.50 -16.51
CA GLY A 34 8.52 6.40 -16.01
C GLY A 34 8.29 6.10 -14.53
N MET A 35 7.27 6.66 -13.90
CA MET A 35 6.87 6.28 -12.55
C MET A 35 5.44 5.73 -12.52
N THR A 36 5.20 4.77 -11.64
CA THR A 36 3.87 4.23 -11.34
C THR A 36 3.63 4.25 -9.84
N LEU A 37 2.37 4.40 -9.41
CA LEU A 37 1.97 4.36 -8.01
C LEU A 37 0.82 3.38 -7.81
N ASP A 38 1.08 2.34 -7.02
CA ASP A 38 0.07 1.44 -6.50
C ASP A 38 -0.25 1.81 -5.04
N ILE A 39 -1.51 2.14 -4.77
CA ILE A 39 -1.98 2.42 -3.40
C ILE A 39 -2.44 1.10 -2.77
N ALA A 40 -1.72 0.63 -1.77
CA ALA A 40 -2.08 -0.58 -1.04
C ALA A 40 -2.97 -0.28 0.17
N GLU A 41 -3.97 -1.13 0.41
CA GLU A 41 -4.84 -1.04 1.58
C GLU A 41 -4.27 -1.86 2.74
N ILE A 42 -4.30 -1.26 3.93
CA ILE A 42 -3.88 -1.94 5.17
C ILE A 42 -5.08 -2.49 5.96
N ARG A 43 -6.31 -2.31 5.46
CA ARG A 43 -7.55 -2.71 6.14
C ARG A 43 -7.58 -4.21 6.46
N ASP A 44 -7.08 -5.02 5.53
CA ASP A 44 -7.16 -6.47 5.61
C ASP A 44 -5.88 -7.10 6.16
N ILE A 45 -4.94 -6.26 6.62
CA ILE A 45 -3.74 -6.75 7.31
C ILE A 45 -4.16 -7.19 8.72
N PRO A 46 -3.94 -8.47 9.09
CA PRO A 46 -4.28 -8.94 10.42
C PRO A 46 -3.43 -8.21 11.46
N PHE A 47 -3.97 -8.11 12.68
CA PHE A 47 -3.15 -7.67 13.80
C PHE A 47 -1.96 -8.61 13.98
N PHE A 48 -0.84 -8.03 14.38
CA PHE A 48 0.32 -8.80 14.74
C PHE A 48 0.01 -9.68 15.95
N ASP A 49 0.33 -10.96 15.82
CA ASP A 49 0.27 -11.96 16.88
C ASP A 49 1.59 -12.74 16.89
N GLY A 50 2.28 -12.74 18.03
CA GLY A 50 3.58 -13.36 18.19
C GLY A 50 3.53 -14.90 18.15
N ASP A 51 2.43 -15.50 18.60
CA ASP A 51 2.24 -16.94 18.58
C ASP A 51 1.99 -17.42 17.16
N VAL A 52 1.21 -16.66 16.38
CA VAL A 52 1.03 -16.91 14.94
C VAL A 52 2.35 -16.78 14.20
N MET A 53 3.16 -15.75 14.49
CA MET A 53 4.46 -15.57 13.85
C MET A 53 5.47 -16.67 14.20
N ALA A 54 5.41 -17.24 15.41
CA ALA A 54 6.25 -18.37 15.79
C ALA A 54 6.02 -19.60 14.90
N HIS A 55 4.86 -19.70 14.24
CA HIS A 55 4.56 -20.73 13.24
C HIS A 55 5.01 -20.38 11.81
N GLY A 56 5.67 -19.23 11.63
CA GLY A 56 6.19 -18.74 10.34
C GLY A 56 5.38 -17.57 9.77
N TYR A 57 5.86 -17.00 8.66
CA TYR A 57 5.11 -15.97 7.96
C TYR A 57 3.90 -16.58 7.24
N PRO A 58 2.71 -15.95 7.30
CA PRO A 58 1.60 -16.38 6.47
C PRO A 58 1.99 -16.30 4.99
N SER A 59 1.55 -17.26 4.19
CA SER A 59 1.66 -17.17 2.72
C SER A 59 1.05 -15.85 2.26
N ARG A 60 1.70 -15.11 1.36
CA ARG A 60 1.19 -13.84 0.80
C ARG A 60 -0.27 -14.03 0.36
N GLY A 61 -1.21 -13.56 1.18
CA GLY A 61 -2.61 -13.49 0.78
C GLY A 61 -2.72 -12.45 -0.33
N ARG A 62 -3.43 -12.76 -1.42
CA ARG A 62 -3.95 -11.68 -2.27
C ARG A 62 -4.89 -10.87 -1.38
N ALA A 63 -4.59 -9.59 -1.19
CA ALA A 63 -5.64 -8.63 -0.82
C ALA A 63 -6.68 -8.71 -1.96
N ALA A 64 -7.90 -9.10 -1.61
CA ALA A 64 -9.03 -9.12 -2.53
C ALA A 64 -9.52 -7.69 -2.80
#